data_AF-A0A5P0JKD8-F1
#
_entry.id   AF-A0A5P0JKD8-F1
#
_cell.length_a   1.000
_cell.length_b   1.000
_cell.length_c   1.000
_cell.angle_alpha   90.00
_cell.angle_beta   90.00
_cell.angle_gamma   90.00
#
_symmetry.space_group_name_H-M   'P 1'
#
loop_
_entity.id
_entity.type
_entity.pdbx_description
1 polymer ?
#
loop_
_entity_poly.entity_id
_entity_poly.type
_entity_poly.pdbx_seq_one_letter_code
_entity_poly.pdbx_strand_id
1 'polypeptide(L)'
;FPYWEKRSMKDFINGQMTDEVKAATNTQIFSINQTDKGQGHIIIDYPRLLNHGLGELVAQMQQHCQQQPENHFYQAALLLLEASQKHILRYAELAETMAANCT
;
A
#
# COMPACT_ATOMS: atom_id res chain seq x y z
N PHE A 1 2.72 -1.10 21.43
CA PHE A 1 3.11 -2.28 20.63
C PHE A 1 4.63 -2.36 20.54
N PRO A 2 5.29 -3.23 21.34
CA PRO A 2 6.75 -3.21 21.49
C PRO A 2 7.54 -3.40 20.19
N TYR A 3 7.03 -4.19 19.23
CA TYR A 3 7.72 -4.43 17.95
C TYR A 3 7.94 -3.16 17.11
N TRP A 4 7.00 -2.20 17.18
CA TRP A 4 7.01 -0.99 16.35
C TRP A 4 7.67 0.21 17.04
N GLU A 5 8.13 0.05 18.27
CA GLU A 5 8.77 1.12 19.03
C GLU A 5 10.00 1.63 18.26
N LYS A 6 10.05 2.95 17.99
CA LYS A 6 11.10 3.62 17.21
C LYS A 6 11.19 3.22 15.73
N ARG A 7 10.19 2.49 15.23
CA ARG A 7 10.08 2.04 13.83
C ARG A 7 8.83 2.57 13.13
N SER A 8 7.98 3.29 13.86
CA SER A 8 6.79 3.89 13.27
C SER A 8 7.16 5.12 12.45
N MET A 9 6.33 5.45 11.46
CA MET A 9 6.48 6.69 10.69
C MET A 9 6.42 7.92 11.60
N LYS A 10 5.61 7.87 12.66
CA LYS A 10 5.50 8.93 13.67
C LYS A 10 6.79 9.14 14.45
N ASP A 11 7.43 8.05 14.88
CA ASP A 11 8.72 8.13 15.58
C ASP A 11 9.79 8.75 14.68
N PHE A 12 9.84 8.33 13.41
CA PHE A 12 10.76 8.88 12.42
C PHE A 12 10.52 10.38 12.21
N ILE A 13 9.30 10.79 11.87
CA ILE A 13 8.97 12.19 11.55
C ILE A 13 9.19 13.11 12.74
N ASN A 14 8.74 12.72 13.94
CA ASN A 14 8.92 13.54 15.15
C ASN A 14 10.40 13.69 15.51
N GLY A 15 11.23 12.69 15.21
CA GLY A 15 12.69 12.75 15.37
C GLY A 15 13.38 13.72 14.40
N GLN A 16 12.75 14.05 13.26
CA GLN A 16 13.26 15.02 12.29
C GLN A 16 12.78 16.46 12.55
N MET A 17 11.77 16.67 13.40
CA MET A 17 11.27 18.02 13.70
C MET A 17 12.28 18.79 14.56
N THR A 18 12.60 20.03 14.16
CA THR A 18 13.37 20.95 14.99
C THR A 18 12.57 21.40 16.19
N ASP A 19 13.24 21.94 17.21
CA ASP A 19 12.57 22.38 18.43
C ASP A 19 11.66 23.59 18.18
N GLU A 20 11.99 24.44 17.20
CA GLU A 20 11.13 25.54 16.76
C GLU A 20 9.82 25.02 16.15
N VAL A 21 9.90 23.98 15.31
CA VAL A 21 8.71 23.35 14.71
C VAL A 21 7.83 22.70 15.77
N LYS A 22 8.43 22.02 16.75
CA LYS A 22 7.69 21.45 17.89
C LYS A 22 7.02 22.53 18.71
N ALA A 23 7.74 23.61 19.04
CA ALA A 23 7.20 24.74 19.79
C ALA A 23 6.02 25.39 19.06
N ALA A 24 6.16 25.63 17.74
CA ALA A 24 5.09 26.18 16.92
C ALA A 24 3.87 25.26 16.83
N THR A 25 4.07 23.95 16.64
CA THR A 25 2.97 22.97 16.60
C THR A 25 2.26 22.86 17.95
N ASN A 26 2.99 23.00 19.07
CA ASN A 26 2.43 22.98 20.42
C ASN A 26 1.53 24.19 20.73
N THR A 27 1.60 25.28 19.96
CA THR A 27 0.64 26.39 20.07
C THR A 27 -0.75 26.00 19.58
N GLN A 28 -0.87 24.90 18.84
CA GLN A 28 -2.11 24.41 18.21
C GLN A 28 -2.76 25.38 17.21
N ILE A 29 -2.02 26.41 16.76
CA ILE A 29 -2.46 27.32 15.69
C ILE A 29 -2.57 26.58 14.35
N PHE A 30 -1.74 25.56 14.15
CA PHE A 30 -1.81 24.64 13.03
C PHE A 30 -1.49 23.21 13.48
N SER A 31 -1.79 22.25 12.62
CA SER A 31 -1.39 20.86 12.79
C SER A 31 -0.63 20.37 11.56
N ILE A 32 0.35 19.49 11.79
CA ILE A 32 1.09 18.81 10.73
C ILE A 32 0.38 17.49 10.47
N ASN A 33 -0.19 17.34 9.28
CA ASN A 33 -0.86 16.12 8.86
C ASN A 33 0.15 15.09 8.32
N GLN A 34 -0.28 13.85 8.14
CA GLN A 34 0.51 12.75 7.53
C GLN A 34 1.74 12.37 8.35
N THR A 35 1.65 12.58 9.66
CA THR A 35 2.72 12.22 10.62
C THR A 35 2.59 10.80 11.13
N ASP A 36 1.39 10.19 11.03
CA ASP A 36 1.10 8.88 11.62
C ASP A 36 0.32 7.91 10.70
N LYS A 37 -0.07 8.35 9.49
CA LYS A 37 -0.83 7.57 8.49
C LYS A 37 -0.30 7.80 7.07
N GLY A 38 -0.57 6.85 6.18
CA GLY A 38 -0.21 6.98 4.76
C GLY A 38 -1.03 8.06 4.03
N GLN A 39 -0.46 8.62 2.96
CA GLN A 39 -1.00 9.78 2.25
C GLN A 39 -2.42 9.57 1.71
N GLY A 40 -2.67 8.49 0.96
CA GLY A 40 -3.98 8.16 0.37
C GLY A 40 -4.53 9.11 -0.71
N HIS A 41 -4.14 10.40 -0.74
CA HIS A 41 -4.63 11.46 -1.64
C HIS A 41 -4.15 11.27 -3.10
N ILE A 42 -4.52 10.16 -3.71
CA ILE A 42 -4.14 9.74 -5.07
C ILE A 42 -5.37 9.12 -5.75
N ILE A 43 -5.60 9.48 -7.01
CA ILE A 43 -6.50 8.76 -7.90
C ILE A 43 -5.63 7.88 -8.77
N ILE A 44 -5.80 6.56 -8.67
CA ILE A 44 -5.06 5.60 -9.51
C ILE A 44 -5.62 5.59 -10.93
N ASP A 45 -4.83 5.08 -11.88
CA ASP A 45 -5.23 4.94 -13.28
C ASP A 45 -6.24 3.79 -13.45
N TYR A 46 -7.49 4.05 -13.07
CA TYR A 46 -8.60 3.12 -13.23
C TYR A 46 -8.84 2.71 -14.68
N PRO A 47 -8.78 3.60 -15.69
CA PRO A 47 -8.88 3.19 -17.09
C PRO A 47 -7.86 2.12 -17.46
N ARG A 48 -6.58 2.29 -17.08
CA ARG A 48 -5.55 1.27 -17.34
C ARG A 48 -5.87 -0.04 -16.63
N LEU A 49 -6.32 0.00 -15.37
CA LEU A 49 -6.68 -1.20 -14.62
C LEU A 49 -7.86 -1.94 -15.25
N LEU A 50 -8.93 -1.23 -15.63
CA LEU A 50 -10.15 -1.82 -16.16
C LEU A 50 -9.97 -2.34 -17.59
N ASN A 51 -9.15 -1.67 -18.40
CA ASN A 51 -8.91 -2.09 -19.80
C ASN A 51 -7.99 -3.30 -19.91
N HIS A 52 -7.01 -3.45 -19.01
CA HIS A 52 -6.02 -4.54 -19.07
C HIS A 52 -6.27 -5.66 -18.04
N GLY A 53 -6.97 -5.36 -16.94
CA GLY A 53 -7.14 -6.25 -15.81
C GLY A 53 -5.83 -6.54 -15.07
N LEU A 54 -5.91 -7.27 -13.94
CA LEU A 54 -4.73 -7.61 -13.15
C LEU A 54 -3.81 -8.61 -13.86
N GLY A 55 -4.35 -9.51 -14.69
CA GLY A 55 -3.56 -10.55 -15.37
C GLY A 55 -2.53 -9.97 -16.33
N GLU A 56 -2.93 -8.99 -17.15
CA GLU A 56 -2.00 -8.33 -18.06
C GLU A 56 -0.99 -7.46 -17.30
N LEU A 57 -1.41 -6.75 -16.24
CA LEU A 57 -0.49 -5.96 -15.42
C LEU A 57 0.58 -6.84 -14.74
N VAL A 58 0.22 -8.05 -14.29
CA VAL A 58 1.18 -9.04 -13.80
C VAL A 58 2.17 -9.44 -14.90
N ALA A 59 1.69 -9.77 -16.11
CA ALA A 59 2.55 -10.17 -17.22
C ALA A 59 3.55 -9.04 -17.62
N GLN A 60 3.07 -7.79 -17.70
CA GLN A 60 3.93 -6.63 -17.92
C GLN A 60 4.99 -6.50 -16.81
N MET A 61 4.59 -6.67 -15.55
CA MET A 61 5.51 -6.55 -14.42
C MET A 61 6.54 -7.69 -14.37
N GLN A 62 6.16 -8.91 -14.76
CA GLN A 62 7.08 -10.04 -14.92
C GLN A 62 8.16 -9.75 -15.95
N GLN A 63 7.80 -9.15 -17.10
CA GLN A 63 8.78 -8.74 -18.12
C GLN A 63 9.77 -7.71 -17.57
N HIS A 64 9.28 -6.71 -16.85
CA HIS A 64 10.15 -5.72 -16.19
C HIS A 64 11.09 -6.34 -15.16
N CYS A 65 10.60 -7.29 -14.35
CA CYS A 65 11.45 -8.06 -13.42
C CYS A 65 12.52 -8.88 -14.17
N GLN A 66 12.19 -9.49 -15.31
CA GLN A 66 13.17 -10.23 -16.11
C GLN A 66 14.26 -9.31 -16.70
N GLN A 67 13.87 -8.11 -17.12
CA GLN A 67 14.81 -7.11 -17.66
C GLN A 67 15.68 -6.49 -16.56
N GLN A 68 15.14 -6.34 -15.35
CA GLN A 68 15.82 -5.74 -14.21
C GLN A 68 15.66 -6.61 -12.96
N PRO A 69 16.35 -7.77 -12.89
CA PRO A 69 16.15 -8.75 -11.82
C PRO A 69 16.52 -8.20 -10.45
N GLU A 70 17.47 -7.28 -10.34
CA GLU A 70 17.89 -6.68 -9.06
C GLU A 70 17.00 -5.49 -8.61
N ASN A 71 15.96 -5.15 -9.38
CA ASN A 71 15.08 -4.03 -9.05
C ASN A 71 14.01 -4.46 -8.02
N HIS A 72 14.33 -4.25 -6.73
CA HIS A 72 13.41 -4.58 -5.62
C HIS A 72 12.04 -3.90 -5.72
N PHE A 73 11.94 -2.71 -6.34
CA PHE A 73 10.66 -2.05 -6.52
C PHE A 73 9.76 -2.82 -7.49
N TYR A 74 10.29 -3.30 -8.61
CA TYR A 74 9.54 -4.14 -9.55
C TYR A 74 9.15 -5.48 -8.94
N GLN A 75 10.06 -6.11 -8.19
CA GLN A 75 9.75 -7.33 -7.46
C GLN A 75 8.60 -7.13 -6.45
N ALA A 76 8.64 -6.04 -5.67
CA ALA A 76 7.59 -5.72 -4.71
C ALA A 76 6.25 -5.42 -5.39
N ALA A 77 6.26 -4.70 -6.52
CA ALA A 77 5.06 -4.42 -7.29
C ALA A 77 4.44 -5.69 -7.88
N LEU A 78 5.26 -6.61 -8.40
CA LEU A 78 4.79 -7.90 -8.89
C LEU A 78 4.14 -8.71 -7.77
N LEU A 79 4.79 -8.82 -6.62
CA LEU A 79 4.26 -9.52 -5.45
C LEU A 79 2.90 -8.95 -5.02
N LEU A 80 2.76 -7.62 -5.03
CA LEU A 80 1.50 -6.95 -4.68
C LEU A 80 0.36 -7.28 -5.67
N LEU A 81 0.65 -7.28 -6.97
CA LEU A 81 -0.34 -7.59 -8.00
C LEU A 81 -0.81 -9.05 -7.89
N GLU A 82 0.11 -9.99 -7.72
CA GLU A 82 -0.20 -11.41 -7.53
C GLU A 82 -0.99 -11.64 -6.22
N ALA A 83 -0.62 -10.96 -5.13
CA ALA A 83 -1.34 -11.03 -3.87
C ALA A 83 -2.77 -10.47 -3.99
N SER A 84 -2.95 -9.42 -4.79
CA SER A 84 -4.26 -8.82 -5.06
C SER A 84 -5.16 -9.79 -5.82
N GLN A 85 -4.63 -10.50 -6.83
CA GLN A 85 -5.38 -11.58 -7.52
C GLN A 85 -5.79 -12.68 -6.54
N LYS A 86 -4.86 -13.16 -5.71
CA LYS A 86 -5.15 -14.19 -4.68
C LYS A 86 -6.23 -13.73 -3.71
N HIS A 87 -6.20 -12.47 -3.30
CA HIS A 87 -7.21 -11.91 -2.41
C HIS A 87 -8.60 -11.91 -3.06
N ILE A 88 -8.72 -11.53 -4.33
CA ILE A 88 -9.98 -11.58 -5.07
C ILE A 88 -10.49 -13.01 -5.19
N LEU A 89 -9.61 -13.96 -5.55
CA LEU A 89 -9.99 -15.38 -5.68
C LEU A 89 -10.45 -15.99 -4.34
N ARG A 90 -9.88 -15.55 -3.21
CA ARG A 90 -10.35 -15.95 -1.88
C ARG A 90 -11.82 -15.55 -1.63
N TYR A 91 -12.26 -14.42 -2.17
CA TYR A 91 -13.67 -14.01 -2.08
C TYR A 91 -14.55 -14.80 -3.06
N ALA A 92 -14.03 -15.21 -4.21
CA ALA A 92 -14.75 -16.11 -5.11
C ALA A 92 -15.02 -17.47 -4.43
N GLU A 93 -14.00 -18.07 -3.82
CA GLU A 93 -14.13 -19.32 -3.04
C GLU A 93 -15.10 -19.18 -1.87
N LEU A 94 -15.04 -18.04 -1.14
CA LEU A 94 -15.99 -17.75 -0.06
C LEU A 94 -17.43 -17.68 -0.59
N ALA A 95 -17.65 -17.04 -1.73
CA ALA A 95 -18.98 -16.92 -2.33
C ALA A 95 -19.54 -18.28 -2.75
N GLU A 96 -18.72 -19.15 -3.36
CA GLU A 96 -19.10 -20.52 -3.70
C GLU A 96 -19.47 -21.34 -2.45
N THR A 97 -18.64 -21.22 -1.40
CA THR A 97 -18.89 -21.87 -0.11
C THR A 97 -20.22 -21.42 0.50
N MET A 98 -20.52 -20.13 0.45
CA MET A 98 -21.78 -19.59 0.98
C MET A 98 -22.99 -20.03 0.15
N ALA A 99 -22.87 -20.06 -1.18
CA ALA A 99 -23.93 -20.52 -2.08
C ALA A 99 -24.28 -21.99 -1.85
N ALA A 100 -23.27 -22.86 -1.64
CA ALA A 100 -23.48 -24.27 -1.34
C ALA A 100 -24.21 -24.52 0.00
N ASN A 101 -24.11 -23.57 0.94
CA ASN A 101 -24.75 -23.63 2.25
C ASN A 101 -26.06 -22.83 2.32
N CYS A 102 -26.52 -22.26 1.21
CA CYS A 102 -27.75 -21.49 1.15
C CYS A 102 -28.94 -22.45 0.96
N THR A 103 -29.66 -22.72 2.04
CA THR A 103 -30.90 -23.52 2.08
C THR A 103 -32.15 -22.67 1.93
#